data_AF-B0DHP7-F1
#
_entry.id   AF-B0DHP7-F1
#
_cell.length_a   1.000
_cell.length_b   1.000
_cell.length_c   1.000
_cell.angle_alpha   90.00
_cell.angle_beta   90.00
_cell.angle_gamma   90.00
#
_symmetry.space_group_name_H-M   'P 1'
#
loop_
_entity.id
_entity.type
_entity.pdbx_description
1 polymer ?
#
loop_
_entity_poly.entity_id
_entity_poly.type
_entity_poly.pdbx_seq_one_letter_code
_entity_poly.pdbx_strand_id
1 'polypeptide(L)'
;MNMSSPPPQTPASANRMHQHGSSVSPLTSPCPSRRATITRKRPAEDNSQFANAIARSIKLQKTDHDELIVFSKLSPAEQSIWLAARSLKLSEQQTNLNPPDLQVVYNIPKKIESKIVQQSSIIIMDPSISAYLTGEVPVKILLELFEKNSSWGLDATIQEDKSKYDTIVSRIRKKFTGHRNIMKVVIGGSLGKVDSTDELGKRRIDAQNIVDLCDEILVKSHKKSKLVVTVPLCARVAYLRAMYTEPRTFSIKDQKELTYWEDVDLDLSRARTAYDTPKKLSKYFAIILKRDRALYGDTNLDNLPTESSSAAAGAPPAMPPQTPTAAPQTPAATRPATTTPSADSGSEASP
;
A
#
# COMPACT_ATOMS: atom_id res chain seq x y z
N MET A 1 -32.89 27.61 -16.89
CA MET A 1 -32.07 27.45 -18.11
C MET A 1 -31.09 26.32 -17.86
N ASN A 2 -31.42 25.10 -18.29
CA ASN A 2 -30.62 23.90 -18.08
C ASN A 2 -29.63 23.75 -19.24
N MET A 3 -28.33 23.81 -18.95
CA MET A 3 -27.26 23.47 -19.89
C MET A 3 -26.84 22.02 -19.64
N SER A 4 -27.49 21.09 -20.36
CA SER A 4 -27.06 19.69 -20.44
C SER A 4 -25.78 19.60 -21.26
N SER A 5 -24.69 19.17 -20.61
CA SER A 5 -23.45 18.82 -21.31
C SER A 5 -23.54 17.40 -21.87
N PRO A 6 -23.07 17.15 -23.11
CA PRO A 6 -23.09 15.82 -23.72
C PRO A 6 -21.92 14.95 -23.20
N PRO A 7 -22.07 13.60 -23.25
CA PRO A 7 -21.05 12.67 -22.78
C PRO A 7 -19.88 12.52 -23.77
N PRO A 8 -18.68 12.11 -23.27
CA PRO A 8 -17.49 11.92 -24.10
C PRO A 8 -17.59 10.67 -24.97
N GLN A 9 -17.34 10.83 -26.26
CA GLN A 9 -17.26 9.74 -27.23
C GLN A 9 -15.89 9.05 -27.12
N THR A 10 -15.90 7.74 -26.86
CA THR A 10 -14.72 6.88 -26.96
C THR A 10 -14.46 6.52 -28.42
N PRO A 11 -13.20 6.55 -28.90
CA PRO A 11 -12.88 6.15 -30.26
C PRO A 11 -13.07 4.64 -30.45
N ALA A 12 -13.96 4.28 -31.37
CA ALA A 12 -14.16 2.92 -31.82
C ALA A 12 -12.91 2.43 -32.58
N SER A 13 -12.21 1.44 -32.04
CA SER A 13 -11.21 0.66 -32.78
C SER A 13 -11.90 -0.15 -33.87
N ALA A 14 -11.89 0.39 -35.08
CA ALA A 14 -12.30 -0.31 -36.28
C ALA A 14 -11.27 -1.40 -36.62
N ASN A 15 -11.61 -2.65 -36.31
CA ASN A 15 -10.92 -3.82 -36.84
C ASN A 15 -11.13 -3.88 -38.36
N ARG A 16 -10.12 -3.44 -39.10
CA ARG A 16 -10.08 -3.49 -40.56
C ARG A 16 -9.71 -4.91 -40.99
N MET A 17 -10.73 -5.75 -41.18
CA MET A 17 -10.61 -6.98 -41.98
C MET A 17 -10.24 -6.59 -43.41
N HIS A 18 -8.99 -6.79 -43.79
CA HIS A 18 -8.61 -6.79 -45.20
C HIS A 18 -8.99 -8.14 -45.82
N GLN A 19 -10.09 -8.09 -46.56
CA GLN A 19 -10.59 -9.11 -47.46
C GLN A 19 -9.66 -9.28 -48.68
N HIS A 20 -9.58 -10.53 -49.13
CA HIS A 20 -9.49 -10.99 -50.52
C HIS A 20 -8.60 -10.21 -51.51
N GLY A 21 -7.35 -10.67 -51.63
CA GLY A 21 -6.50 -10.44 -52.79
C GLY A 21 -6.54 -11.63 -53.75
N SER A 22 -7.31 -11.44 -54.82
CA SER A 22 -7.33 -12.08 -56.14
C SER A 22 -6.28 -13.16 -56.47
N SER A 23 -6.80 -14.37 -56.71
CA SER A 23 -6.18 -15.42 -57.53
C SER A 23 -6.27 -15.02 -59.00
N VAL A 24 -5.14 -14.61 -59.60
CA VAL A 24 -5.00 -14.48 -61.06
C VAL A 24 -3.89 -15.40 -61.50
N SER A 25 -4.28 -16.48 -62.17
CA SER A 25 -3.38 -17.41 -62.86
C SER A 25 -2.70 -16.71 -64.04
N PRO A 26 -1.37 -16.78 -64.19
CA PRO A 26 -0.73 -16.50 -65.47
C PRO A 26 -0.53 -17.78 -66.27
N LEU A 27 -0.88 -17.64 -67.55
CA LEU A 27 -0.64 -18.56 -68.66
C LEU A 27 0.76 -19.18 -68.65
N THR A 28 0.76 -20.49 -68.89
CA THR A 28 1.85 -21.29 -69.46
C THR A 28 2.50 -20.61 -70.66
N SER A 29 3.74 -20.14 -70.49
CA SER A 29 4.68 -19.88 -71.59
C SER A 29 5.73 -21.00 -71.64
N PRO A 30 5.91 -21.68 -72.77
CA PRO A 30 6.93 -22.72 -72.94
C PRO A 30 8.29 -22.06 -73.15
N CYS A 31 9.21 -22.24 -72.19
CA CYS A 31 10.59 -21.78 -72.31
C CYS A 31 11.49 -22.93 -72.77
N PRO A 32 12.39 -22.70 -73.74
CA PRO A 32 13.17 -23.74 -74.40
C PRO A 32 14.21 -24.38 -73.48
N SER A 33 14.36 -25.70 -73.66
CA SER A 33 15.42 -26.57 -73.12
C SER A 33 16.80 -25.90 -73.23
N ARG A 34 17.27 -25.36 -72.10
CA ARG A 34 18.63 -24.82 -71.95
C ARG A 34 19.54 -25.98 -71.53
N ARG A 35 20.53 -26.27 -72.38
CA ARG A 35 21.63 -27.21 -72.15
C ARG A 35 22.23 -27.02 -70.75
N ALA A 36 22.47 -28.15 -70.08
CA ALA A 36 23.17 -28.23 -68.79
C ALA A 36 24.59 -27.66 -68.92
N THR A 37 24.74 -26.37 -68.63
CA THR A 37 26.04 -25.76 -68.37
C THR A 37 26.52 -26.28 -67.02
N ILE A 38 27.63 -27.02 -67.06
CA ILE A 38 28.39 -27.50 -65.91
C ILE A 38 28.60 -26.32 -64.96
N THR A 39 27.86 -26.31 -63.85
CA THR A 39 27.94 -25.28 -62.82
C THR A 39 29.27 -25.46 -62.10
N ARG A 40 30.26 -24.64 -62.48
CA ARG A 40 31.45 -24.43 -61.68
C ARG A 40 31.01 -24.10 -60.26
N LYS A 41 31.52 -24.85 -59.27
CA LYS A 41 31.33 -24.60 -57.84
C LYS A 41 31.61 -23.11 -57.59
N ARG A 42 30.55 -22.33 -57.34
CA ARG A 42 30.71 -20.93 -56.94
C ARG A 42 31.44 -20.93 -55.59
N PRO A 43 32.46 -20.07 -55.40
CA PRO A 43 33.03 -19.84 -54.08
C PRO A 43 31.89 -19.53 -53.09
N ALA A 44 31.99 -20.02 -51.86
CA ALA A 44 31.00 -19.75 -50.82
C ALA A 44 30.68 -18.25 -50.78
N GLU A 45 29.40 -17.89 -50.95
CA GLU A 45 28.98 -16.50 -51.07
C GLU A 45 29.24 -15.77 -49.74
N ASP A 46 30.10 -14.74 -49.79
CA ASP A 46 30.35 -13.86 -48.65
C ASP A 46 29.12 -12.98 -48.40
N ASN A 47 28.35 -13.34 -47.38
CA ASN A 47 27.10 -12.67 -47.02
C ASN A 47 27.32 -11.45 -46.11
N SER A 48 28.57 -11.01 -45.90
CA SER A 48 28.87 -9.90 -44.98
C SER A 48 28.25 -8.57 -45.38
N GLN A 49 28.12 -8.29 -46.68
CA GLN A 49 27.45 -7.06 -47.15
C GLN A 49 25.96 -7.05 -46.82
N PHE A 50 25.29 -8.20 -46.98
CA PHE A 50 23.89 -8.37 -46.65
C PHE A 50 23.67 -8.27 -45.14
N ALA A 51 24.50 -8.95 -44.35
CA ALA A 51 24.46 -8.88 -42.89
C ALA A 51 24.67 -7.43 -42.36
N ASN A 52 25.59 -6.67 -42.95
CA ASN A 52 25.79 -5.24 -42.63
C ASN A 52 24.52 -4.41 -42.93
N ALA A 53 23.89 -4.62 -44.08
CA ALA A 53 22.68 -3.89 -44.47
C ALA A 53 21.51 -4.17 -43.50
N ILE A 54 21.32 -5.44 -43.12
CA ILE A 54 20.29 -5.88 -42.17
C ILE A 54 20.57 -5.37 -40.75
N ALA A 55 21.81 -5.45 -40.29
CA ALA A 55 22.16 -4.95 -38.96
C ALA A 55 21.91 -3.44 -38.82
N ARG A 56 22.21 -2.66 -39.87
CA ARG A 56 21.90 -1.23 -39.93
C ARG A 56 20.40 -0.94 -40.00
N SER A 57 19.64 -1.72 -40.77
CA SER A 57 18.19 -1.50 -40.91
C SER A 57 17.43 -1.80 -39.62
N ILE A 58 17.85 -2.83 -38.86
CA ILE A 58 17.26 -3.21 -37.57
C ILE A 58 17.86 -2.40 -36.40
N LYS A 59 18.94 -1.63 -36.66
CA LYS A 59 19.67 -0.83 -35.66
C LYS A 59 20.21 -1.69 -34.50
N LEU A 60 20.84 -2.81 -34.83
CA LEU A 60 21.49 -3.68 -33.84
C LEU A 60 22.59 -2.92 -33.07
N GLN A 61 22.79 -3.28 -31.79
CA GLN A 61 23.93 -2.77 -31.03
C GLN A 61 25.25 -3.23 -31.67
N LYS A 62 26.34 -2.49 -31.42
CA LYS A 62 27.64 -2.77 -32.04
C LYS A 62 28.12 -4.20 -31.79
N THR A 63 27.92 -4.73 -30.58
CA THR A 63 28.28 -6.11 -30.22
C THR A 63 27.53 -7.14 -31.07
N ASP A 64 26.22 -6.96 -31.24
CA ASP A 64 25.35 -7.89 -31.96
C ASP A 64 25.55 -7.77 -33.47
N HIS A 65 25.86 -6.55 -33.93
CA HIS A 65 26.28 -6.28 -35.30
C HIS A 65 27.55 -7.07 -35.63
N ASP A 66 28.59 -6.97 -34.80
CA ASP A 66 29.85 -7.69 -35.02
C ASP A 66 29.65 -9.21 -34.95
N GLU A 67 28.82 -9.71 -34.03
CA GLU A 67 28.44 -11.13 -33.93
C GLU A 67 27.71 -11.62 -35.20
N LEU A 68 26.81 -10.81 -35.78
CA LEU A 68 26.11 -11.13 -37.02
C LEU A 68 27.03 -11.15 -38.25
N ILE A 69 28.03 -10.26 -38.30
CA ILE A 69 29.05 -10.30 -39.36
C ILE A 69 29.91 -11.55 -39.24
N VAL A 70 30.30 -11.96 -38.03
CA VAL A 70 31.03 -13.22 -37.82
C VAL A 70 30.18 -14.40 -38.28
N PHE A 71 28.89 -14.43 -37.90
CA PHE A 71 27.94 -15.47 -38.32
C PHE A 71 27.81 -15.56 -39.85
N SER A 72 27.78 -14.43 -40.56
CA SER A 72 27.61 -14.39 -42.03
C SER A 72 28.78 -15.01 -42.82
N LYS A 73 29.95 -15.14 -42.19
CA LYS A 73 31.17 -15.72 -42.80
C LYS A 73 31.27 -17.22 -42.58
N LEU A 74 30.45 -17.79 -41.71
CA LEU A 74 30.44 -19.23 -41.43
C LEU A 74 29.82 -20.00 -42.61
N SER A 75 30.26 -21.23 -42.81
CA SER A 75 29.63 -22.15 -43.77
C SER A 75 28.19 -22.49 -43.35
N PRO A 76 27.32 -22.94 -44.28
CA PRO A 76 25.92 -23.25 -43.95
C PRO A 76 25.75 -24.26 -42.80
N ALA A 77 26.65 -25.25 -42.71
CA ALA A 77 26.65 -26.23 -41.63
C ALA A 77 27.02 -25.59 -40.28
N GLU A 78 28.07 -24.76 -40.26
CA GLU A 78 28.49 -24.02 -39.07
C GLU A 78 27.42 -23.02 -38.61
N GLN A 79 26.74 -22.34 -39.54
CA GLN A 79 25.61 -21.44 -39.23
C GLN A 79 24.47 -22.19 -38.52
N SER A 80 24.15 -23.39 -38.99
CA SER A 80 23.09 -24.23 -38.40
C SER A 80 23.46 -24.68 -36.99
N ILE A 81 24.72 -25.08 -36.76
CA ILE A 81 25.24 -25.43 -35.43
C ILE A 81 25.22 -24.20 -34.51
N TRP A 82 25.64 -23.04 -35.01
CA TRP A 82 25.66 -21.80 -34.25
C TRP A 82 24.25 -21.38 -33.82
N LEU A 83 23.27 -21.45 -34.72
CA LEU A 83 21.86 -21.17 -34.39
C LEU A 83 21.30 -22.16 -33.36
N ALA A 84 21.62 -23.45 -33.49
CA ALA A 84 21.21 -24.46 -32.52
C ALA A 84 21.82 -24.17 -31.13
N ALA A 85 23.11 -23.87 -31.06
CA ALA A 85 23.79 -23.51 -29.82
C ALA A 85 23.19 -22.24 -29.19
N ARG A 86 22.87 -21.22 -30.01
CA ARG A 86 22.27 -19.99 -29.51
C ARG A 86 20.83 -20.19 -29.03
N SER A 87 20.06 -21.03 -29.72
CA SER A 87 18.72 -21.43 -29.31
C SER A 87 18.74 -22.19 -27.98
N LEU A 88 19.69 -23.11 -27.79
CA LEU A 88 19.88 -23.82 -26.51
C LEU A 88 20.26 -22.87 -25.38
N LYS A 89 21.19 -21.93 -25.64
CA LYS A 89 21.57 -20.90 -24.65
C LYS A 89 20.41 -19.98 -24.30
N LEU A 90 19.58 -19.60 -25.27
CA LEU A 90 18.36 -18.83 -25.02
C LEU A 90 17.34 -19.63 -24.21
N SER A 91 17.19 -20.93 -24.47
CA SER A 91 16.33 -21.83 -23.68
C SER A 91 16.81 -21.94 -22.24
N GLU A 92 18.13 -22.11 -22.01
CA GLU A 92 18.74 -22.11 -20.68
C GLU A 92 18.55 -20.76 -19.96
N GLN A 93 18.77 -19.65 -20.67
CA GLN A 93 18.47 -18.32 -20.15
C GLN A 93 16.99 -18.14 -19.85
N GLN A 94 16.08 -18.69 -20.66
CA GLN A 94 14.65 -18.64 -20.42
C GLN A 94 14.24 -19.47 -19.19
N THR A 95 14.91 -20.60 -18.93
CA THR A 95 14.72 -21.35 -17.68
C THR A 95 15.28 -20.63 -16.46
N ASN A 96 16.34 -19.82 -16.64
CA ASN A 96 16.93 -18.99 -15.59
C ASN A 96 16.19 -17.67 -15.38
N LEU A 97 15.46 -17.20 -16.40
CA LEU A 97 14.38 -16.24 -16.30
C LEU A 97 13.14 -16.92 -15.69
N ASN A 98 13.32 -17.60 -14.55
CA ASN A 98 12.25 -17.56 -13.55
C ASN A 98 12.04 -16.07 -13.30
N PRO A 99 10.89 -15.49 -13.67
CA PRO A 99 10.71 -14.05 -13.52
C PRO A 99 10.89 -13.78 -12.03
N PRO A 100 11.92 -13.01 -11.62
CA PRO A 100 12.17 -12.74 -10.21
C PRO A 100 10.94 -12.10 -9.53
N ASP A 101 10.04 -11.56 -10.34
CA ASP A 101 8.83 -10.84 -9.97
C ASP A 101 7.51 -11.54 -10.36
N LEU A 102 7.54 -12.77 -10.91
CA LEU A 102 6.37 -13.67 -10.84
C LEU A 102 6.49 -14.53 -9.57
N GLN A 103 6.79 -13.88 -8.44
CA GLN A 103 6.08 -14.23 -7.22
C GLN A 103 4.62 -14.29 -7.62
N VAL A 104 4.07 -15.51 -7.68
CA VAL A 104 2.64 -15.73 -7.89
C VAL A 104 1.97 -14.86 -6.85
N VAL A 105 1.48 -13.69 -7.29
CA VAL A 105 0.93 -12.66 -6.41
C VAL A 105 -0.08 -13.38 -5.56
N TYR A 106 0.24 -13.54 -4.27
CA TYR A 106 -0.55 -14.40 -3.42
C TYR A 106 -1.97 -13.82 -3.42
N ASN A 107 -2.87 -14.55 -4.05
CA ASN A 107 -4.23 -14.09 -4.22
C ASN A 107 -4.95 -14.36 -2.90
N ILE A 108 -5.08 -13.31 -2.09
CA ILE A 108 -5.70 -13.39 -0.77
C ILE A 108 -7.12 -13.97 -0.93
N PRO A 109 -7.45 -15.07 -0.26
CA PRO A 109 -8.79 -15.64 -0.30
C PRO A 109 -9.87 -14.59 0.00
N LYS A 110 -10.93 -14.53 -0.82
CA LYS A 110 -12.03 -13.56 -0.68
C LYS A 110 -12.65 -13.52 0.72
N LYS A 111 -12.66 -14.66 1.43
CA LYS A 111 -13.13 -14.78 2.81
C LYS A 111 -12.28 -13.94 3.78
N ILE A 112 -10.96 -14.08 3.71
CA ILE A 112 -10.01 -13.29 4.51
C ILE A 112 -10.17 -11.81 4.16
N GLU A 113 -10.21 -11.48 2.86
CA GLU A 113 -10.36 -10.09 2.42
C GLU A 113 -11.66 -9.45 2.95
N SER A 114 -12.78 -10.17 2.88
CA SER A 114 -14.05 -9.71 3.42
C SER A 114 -13.97 -9.45 4.93
N LYS A 115 -13.27 -10.31 5.68
CA LYS A 115 -13.05 -10.13 7.12
C LYS A 115 -12.11 -8.98 7.44
N ILE A 116 -11.05 -8.77 6.66
CA ILE A 116 -10.18 -7.59 6.78
C ILE A 116 -11.02 -6.33 6.64
N VAL A 117 -11.86 -6.22 5.60
CA VAL A 117 -12.70 -5.04 5.37
C VAL A 117 -13.67 -4.81 6.53
N GLN A 118 -14.38 -5.86 6.95
CA GLN A 118 -15.37 -5.78 8.03
C GLN A 118 -14.72 -5.34 9.35
N GLN A 119 -13.65 -6.02 9.78
CA GLN A 119 -13.05 -5.81 11.08
C GLN A 119 -12.18 -4.56 11.14
N SER A 120 -11.49 -4.20 10.06
CA SER A 120 -10.74 -2.93 10.02
C SER A 120 -11.66 -1.72 10.19
N SER A 121 -12.89 -1.75 9.66
CA SER A 121 -13.86 -0.67 9.88
C SER A 121 -14.37 -0.63 11.32
N ILE A 122 -14.47 -1.77 12.02
CA ILE A 122 -14.88 -1.83 13.42
C ILE A 122 -13.77 -1.27 14.31
N ILE A 123 -12.54 -1.76 14.13
CA ILE A 123 -11.39 -1.38 14.95
C ILE A 123 -11.08 0.12 14.82
N ILE A 124 -11.10 0.66 13.60
CA ILE A 124 -10.74 2.08 13.40
C ILE A 124 -11.79 3.03 13.98
N MET A 125 -13.04 2.57 14.11
CA MET A 125 -14.15 3.32 14.69
C MET A 125 -14.32 3.05 16.18
N ASP A 126 -13.47 2.21 16.79
CA ASP A 126 -13.52 1.94 18.22
C ASP A 126 -13.10 3.19 19.01
N PRO A 127 -13.99 3.76 19.85
CA PRO A 127 -13.68 4.93 20.67
C PRO A 127 -12.53 4.69 21.66
N SER A 128 -12.25 3.43 21.99
CA SER A 128 -11.23 3.03 22.96
C SER A 128 -9.83 2.89 22.37
N ILE A 129 -9.67 2.90 21.04
CA ILE A 129 -8.39 2.60 20.39
C ILE A 129 -7.26 3.53 20.83
N SER A 130 -6.08 2.94 21.11
CA SER A 130 -4.99 3.69 21.69
C SER A 130 -4.28 4.64 20.72
N ALA A 131 -4.15 4.23 19.47
CA ALA A 131 -3.51 4.99 18.41
C ALA A 131 -4.08 4.56 17.05
N TYR A 132 -4.08 5.46 16.08
CA TYR A 132 -4.51 5.24 14.70
C TYR A 132 -3.36 4.87 13.77
N LEU A 133 -2.13 5.25 14.09
CA LEU A 133 -0.92 5.04 13.32
C LEU A 133 0.23 4.49 14.18
N THR A 134 0.52 5.13 15.31
CA THR A 134 1.69 4.83 16.14
C THR A 134 1.67 3.40 16.64
N GLY A 135 2.79 2.69 16.47
CA GLY A 135 2.97 1.32 16.95
C GLY A 135 2.14 0.26 16.24
N GLU A 136 1.49 0.61 15.11
CA GLU A 136 0.61 -0.25 14.33
C GLU A 136 -0.51 -0.91 15.15
N VAL A 137 -1.01 -0.21 16.19
CA VAL A 137 -2.03 -0.72 17.11
C VAL A 137 -3.24 -1.33 16.38
N PRO A 138 -3.87 -0.69 15.38
CA PRO A 138 -5.02 -1.27 14.69
C PRO A 138 -4.68 -2.57 13.95
N VAL A 139 -3.48 -2.67 13.39
CA VAL A 139 -3.01 -3.85 12.65
C VAL A 139 -2.83 -5.02 13.61
N LYS A 140 -2.19 -4.78 14.76
CA LYS A 140 -1.98 -5.80 15.80
C LYS A 140 -3.30 -6.34 16.33
N ILE A 141 -4.26 -5.46 16.67
CA ILE A 141 -5.61 -5.86 17.11
C ILE A 141 -6.27 -6.76 16.06
N LEU A 142 -6.18 -6.40 14.77
CA LEU A 142 -6.79 -7.22 13.72
C LEU A 142 -6.10 -8.58 13.55
N LEU A 143 -4.77 -8.64 13.62
CA LEU A 143 -4.02 -9.90 13.55
C LEU A 143 -4.36 -10.82 14.72
N GLU A 144 -4.42 -10.29 15.95
CA GLU A 144 -4.87 -11.03 17.13
C GLU A 144 -6.31 -11.57 16.96
N LEU A 145 -7.20 -10.81 16.31
CA LEU A 145 -8.54 -11.29 16.00
C LEU A 145 -8.52 -12.44 14.98
N PHE A 146 -7.65 -12.41 13.98
CA PHE A 146 -7.49 -13.54 13.05
C PHE A 146 -6.93 -14.78 13.75
N GLU A 147 -5.95 -14.62 14.63
CA GLU A 147 -5.38 -15.72 15.43
C GLU A 147 -6.45 -16.37 16.32
N LYS A 148 -7.26 -15.55 17.00
CA LYS A 148 -8.38 -16.03 17.83
C LYS A 148 -9.53 -16.65 17.00
N ASN A 149 -9.58 -16.42 15.70
CA ASN A 149 -10.65 -16.86 14.81
C ASN A 149 -10.10 -17.59 13.58
N SER A 150 -9.38 -18.71 13.77
CA SER A 150 -8.77 -19.49 12.69
C SER A 150 -9.77 -19.91 11.59
N SER A 151 -11.07 -20.02 11.93
CA SER A 151 -12.16 -20.29 10.98
C SER A 151 -12.31 -19.22 9.88
N TRP A 152 -11.70 -18.04 10.02
CA TRP A 152 -11.70 -16.98 9.01
C TRP A 152 -10.73 -17.25 7.85
N GLY A 153 -9.86 -18.26 7.98
CA GLY A 153 -9.00 -18.76 6.91
C GLY A 153 -7.54 -18.34 7.01
N LEU A 154 -7.13 -17.66 8.08
CA LEU A 154 -5.70 -17.46 8.39
C LEU A 154 -5.23 -18.65 9.24
N ASP A 155 -4.77 -19.70 8.57
CA ASP A 155 -4.25 -20.91 9.20
C ASP A 155 -2.74 -20.80 9.49
N ALA A 156 -2.20 -21.77 10.23
CA ALA A 156 -0.78 -21.82 10.53
C ALA A 156 0.08 -21.91 9.26
N THR A 157 -0.41 -22.57 8.21
CA THR A 157 0.33 -22.73 6.95
C THR A 157 0.58 -21.39 6.24
N ILE A 158 -0.39 -20.48 6.26
CA ILE A 158 -0.23 -19.12 5.72
C ILE A 158 0.68 -18.28 6.62
N GLN A 159 0.64 -18.48 7.94
CA GLN A 159 1.48 -17.75 8.89
C GLN A 159 2.96 -18.14 8.79
N GLU A 160 3.25 -19.42 8.56
CA GLU A 160 4.61 -19.94 8.34
C GLU A 160 5.20 -19.47 7.00
N ASP A 161 4.36 -19.23 5.99
CA ASP A 161 4.76 -18.64 4.72
C ASP A 161 4.86 -17.11 4.82
N LYS A 162 6.06 -16.62 5.16
CA LYS A 162 6.36 -15.20 5.35
C LYS A 162 5.86 -14.32 4.19
N SER A 163 5.99 -14.76 2.95
CA SER A 163 5.58 -13.96 1.77
C SER A 163 4.06 -13.77 1.72
N LYS A 164 3.30 -14.85 1.96
CA LYS A 164 1.84 -14.79 2.03
C LYS A 164 1.36 -13.96 3.22
N TYR A 165 1.97 -14.16 4.39
CA TYR A 165 1.64 -13.41 5.59
C TYR A 165 1.90 -11.91 5.42
N ASP A 166 3.07 -11.53 4.90
CA ASP A 166 3.42 -10.12 4.62
C ASP A 166 2.45 -9.49 3.62
N THR A 167 1.97 -10.26 2.62
CA THR A 167 0.94 -9.82 1.67
C THR A 167 -0.38 -9.51 2.39
N ILE A 168 -0.79 -10.33 3.35
CA ILE A 168 -1.99 -10.10 4.18
C ILE A 168 -1.81 -8.89 5.09
N VAL A 169 -0.68 -8.77 5.79
CA VAL A 169 -0.37 -7.62 6.65
C VAL A 169 -0.36 -6.32 5.85
N SER A 170 0.25 -6.32 4.66
CA SER A 170 0.24 -5.19 3.73
C SER A 170 -1.18 -4.81 3.31
N ARG A 171 -2.04 -5.80 3.02
CA ARG A 171 -3.46 -5.57 2.72
C ARG A 171 -4.20 -4.93 3.88
N ILE A 172 -3.96 -5.39 5.12
CA ILE A 172 -4.53 -4.83 6.35
C ILE A 172 -4.10 -3.36 6.53
N ARG A 173 -2.80 -3.08 6.45
CA ARG A 173 -2.25 -1.71 6.54
C ARG A 173 -2.90 -0.78 5.51
N LYS A 174 -2.97 -1.22 4.25
CA LYS A 174 -3.61 -0.45 3.17
C LYS A 174 -5.09 -0.16 3.48
N LYS A 175 -5.81 -1.11 4.09
CA LYS A 175 -7.21 -0.90 4.48
C LYS A 175 -7.37 0.12 5.60
N PHE A 176 -6.55 0.06 6.66
CA PHE A 176 -6.58 1.09 7.70
C PHE A 176 -6.19 2.47 7.19
N THR A 177 -5.21 2.58 6.28
CA THR A 177 -4.90 3.84 5.59
C THR A 177 -6.09 4.36 4.78
N GLY A 178 -6.80 3.47 4.08
CA GLY A 178 -8.03 3.82 3.37
C GLY A 178 -9.11 4.39 4.28
N HIS A 179 -9.42 3.71 5.39
CA HIS A 179 -10.43 4.15 6.35
C HIS A 179 -10.08 5.50 6.98
N ARG A 180 -8.83 5.68 7.40
CA ARG A 180 -8.31 6.96 7.90
C ARG A 180 -8.47 8.07 6.87
N ASN A 181 -8.15 7.82 5.60
CA ASN A 181 -8.36 8.82 4.56
C ASN A 181 -9.86 9.17 4.39
N ILE A 182 -10.74 8.18 4.41
CA ILE A 182 -12.20 8.39 4.36
C ILE A 182 -12.66 9.28 5.52
N MET A 183 -12.31 8.93 6.76
CA MET A 183 -12.67 9.71 7.94
C MET A 183 -12.21 11.16 7.81
N LYS A 184 -10.95 11.38 7.41
CA LYS A 184 -10.38 12.71 7.25
C LYS A 184 -11.13 13.54 6.19
N VAL A 185 -11.43 12.94 5.04
CA VAL A 185 -12.15 13.61 3.95
C VAL A 185 -13.58 13.98 4.38
N VAL A 186 -14.29 13.07 5.03
CA VAL A 186 -15.66 13.31 5.51
C VAL A 186 -15.68 14.39 6.59
N ILE A 187 -14.75 14.33 7.56
CA ILE A 187 -14.60 15.38 8.57
C ILE A 187 -14.33 16.75 7.93
N GLY A 188 -13.42 16.83 6.95
CA GLY A 188 -13.13 18.09 6.26
C GLY A 188 -14.34 18.66 5.53
N GLY A 189 -15.18 17.81 4.93
CA GLY A 189 -16.43 18.21 4.29
C GLY A 189 -17.53 18.67 5.26
N SER A 190 -17.44 18.29 6.53
CA SER A 190 -18.49 18.53 7.55
C SER A 190 -18.44 19.91 8.22
N LEU A 191 -17.37 20.69 8.01
CA LEU A 191 -17.05 21.87 8.82
C LEU A 191 -17.97 23.08 8.59
N GLY A 192 -18.68 23.13 7.46
CA GLY A 192 -19.49 24.28 7.07
C GLY A 192 -18.67 25.56 6.85
N LYS A 193 -19.36 26.70 6.80
CA LYS A 193 -18.77 28.04 6.63
C LYS A 193 -18.85 28.82 7.94
N VAL A 194 -17.95 29.78 8.15
CA VAL A 194 -18.06 30.72 9.28
C VAL A 194 -19.31 31.59 9.07
N ASP A 195 -20.15 31.70 10.08
CA ASP A 195 -21.28 32.63 10.05
C ASP A 195 -20.76 34.07 10.13
N SER A 196 -20.92 34.85 9.07
CA SER A 196 -20.50 36.26 9.04
C SER A 196 -21.36 37.16 9.93
N THR A 197 -22.53 36.68 10.37
CA THR A 197 -23.45 37.44 11.23
C THR A 197 -23.22 37.17 12.72
N ASP A 198 -22.55 36.07 13.05
CA ASP A 198 -22.10 35.78 14.41
C ASP A 198 -20.75 36.44 14.64
N GLU A 199 -20.74 37.65 15.21
CA GLU A 199 -19.51 38.39 15.52
C GLU A 199 -18.53 37.60 16.41
N LEU A 200 -19.03 36.60 17.14
CA LEU A 200 -18.21 35.74 17.99
C LEU A 200 -17.67 34.52 17.24
N GLY A 201 -18.07 34.29 15.99
CA GLY A 201 -17.65 33.16 15.17
C GLY A 201 -17.93 31.80 15.80
N LYS A 202 -18.93 31.73 16.68
CA LYS A 202 -19.23 30.55 17.50
C LYS A 202 -20.04 29.52 16.72
N ARG A 203 -20.72 29.88 15.64
CA ARG A 203 -21.50 28.92 14.84
C ARG A 203 -21.01 28.80 13.41
N ARG A 204 -21.16 27.60 12.89
CA ARG A 204 -20.93 27.28 11.48
C ARG A 204 -22.26 27.12 10.76
N ILE A 205 -22.41 27.80 9.62
CA ILE A 205 -23.55 27.63 8.72
C ILE A 205 -23.27 26.40 7.83
N ASP A 206 -24.30 25.62 7.55
CA ASP A 206 -24.24 24.40 6.71
C ASP A 206 -23.25 23.34 7.22
N ALA A 207 -22.90 23.39 8.50
CA ALA A 207 -22.12 22.32 9.12
C ALA A 207 -22.99 21.08 9.38
N GLN A 208 -22.36 19.91 9.28
CA GLN A 208 -23.02 18.65 9.63
C GLN A 208 -22.95 18.44 11.13
N ASN A 209 -24.07 18.07 11.75
CA ASN A 209 -24.08 17.72 13.17
C ASN A 209 -23.31 16.41 13.41
N ILE A 210 -22.96 16.16 14.67
CA ILE A 210 -22.05 15.07 15.03
C ILE A 210 -22.64 13.67 14.77
N VAL A 211 -23.95 13.50 14.88
CA VAL A 211 -24.62 12.19 14.66
C VAL A 211 -24.61 11.86 13.18
N ASP A 212 -25.05 12.81 12.34
CA ASP A 212 -25.06 12.65 10.88
C ASP A 212 -23.64 12.43 10.34
N LEU A 213 -22.65 13.13 10.91
CA LEU A 213 -21.24 12.93 10.57
C LEU A 213 -20.76 11.51 10.90
N CYS A 214 -21.12 10.98 12.07
CA CYS A 214 -20.76 9.61 12.42
C CYS A 214 -21.43 8.59 11.48
N ASP A 215 -22.71 8.77 11.17
CA ASP A 215 -23.44 7.92 10.23
C ASP A 215 -22.80 7.94 8.83
N GLU A 216 -22.43 9.12 8.33
CA GLU A 216 -21.78 9.24 7.03
C GLU A 216 -20.42 8.53 6.99
N ILE A 217 -19.61 8.66 8.05
CA ILE A 217 -18.33 7.94 8.16
C ILE A 217 -18.57 6.42 8.16
N LEU A 218 -19.55 5.92 8.92
CA LEU A 218 -19.86 4.49 8.98
C LEU A 218 -20.31 3.95 7.61
N VAL A 219 -21.20 4.68 6.92
CA VAL A 219 -21.70 4.31 5.58
C VAL A 219 -20.56 4.29 4.55
N LYS A 220 -19.68 5.31 4.55
CA LYS A 220 -18.56 5.41 3.59
C LYS A 220 -17.42 4.44 3.89
N SER A 221 -17.15 4.16 5.16
CA SER A 221 -16.11 3.21 5.59
C SER A 221 -16.50 1.78 5.21
N HIS A 222 -17.70 1.35 5.62
CA HIS A 222 -18.22 0.03 5.28
C HIS A 222 -19.74 -0.03 5.48
N LYS A 223 -20.49 0.10 4.37
CA LYS A 223 -21.96 0.04 4.35
C LYS A 223 -22.58 -1.20 5.03
N LYS A 224 -21.86 -2.33 5.09
CA LYS A 224 -22.31 -3.56 5.74
C LYS A 224 -21.82 -3.70 7.18
N SER A 225 -21.23 -2.66 7.77
CA SER A 225 -20.88 -2.67 9.18
C SER A 225 -22.15 -2.67 10.01
N LYS A 226 -22.18 -3.48 11.08
CA LYS A 226 -23.25 -3.48 12.08
C LYS A 226 -22.98 -2.46 13.17
N LEU A 227 -22.12 -1.48 12.89
CA LEU A 227 -21.77 -0.44 13.84
C LEU A 227 -22.96 0.49 13.97
N VAL A 228 -23.29 0.83 15.21
CA VAL A 228 -24.33 1.81 15.51
C VAL A 228 -23.63 3.03 16.08
N VAL A 229 -24.14 4.22 15.76
CA VAL A 229 -23.64 5.45 16.36
C VAL A 229 -23.95 5.45 17.85
N THR A 230 -22.91 5.57 18.66
CA THR A 230 -23.00 5.66 20.13
C THR A 230 -22.45 7.00 20.60
N VAL A 231 -22.80 7.41 21.83
CA VAL A 231 -22.26 8.65 22.42
C VAL A 231 -20.72 8.65 22.46
N PRO A 232 -20.03 7.57 22.85
CA PRO A 232 -18.56 7.54 22.82
C PRO A 232 -17.98 7.68 21.42
N LEU A 233 -18.63 7.11 20.39
CA LEU A 233 -18.21 7.33 19.00
C LEU A 233 -18.36 8.80 18.60
N CYS A 234 -19.51 9.43 18.91
CA CYS A 234 -19.70 10.86 18.66
C CYS A 234 -18.61 11.70 19.35
N ALA A 235 -18.29 11.40 20.62
CA ALA A 235 -17.26 12.13 21.34
C ALA A 235 -15.87 11.96 20.70
N ARG A 236 -15.58 10.75 20.19
CA ARG A 236 -14.34 10.45 19.49
C ARG A 236 -14.24 11.18 18.15
N VAL A 237 -15.31 11.19 17.36
CA VAL A 237 -15.33 11.90 16.07
C VAL A 237 -15.29 13.41 16.26
N ALA A 238 -15.95 13.95 17.30
CA ALA A 238 -15.85 15.36 17.66
C ALA A 238 -14.40 15.76 18.01
N TYR A 239 -13.68 14.89 18.72
CA TYR A 239 -12.25 15.08 18.98
C TYR A 239 -11.42 15.10 17.69
N LEU A 240 -11.64 14.15 16.78
CA LEU A 240 -10.94 14.17 15.48
C LEU A 240 -11.26 15.43 14.68
N ARG A 241 -12.53 15.89 14.70
CA ARG A 241 -12.94 17.13 14.04
C ARG A 241 -12.28 18.37 14.64
N ALA A 242 -12.15 18.43 15.97
CA ALA A 242 -11.42 19.50 16.65
C ALA A 242 -9.94 19.53 16.20
N MET A 243 -9.25 18.38 16.25
CA MET A 243 -7.86 18.24 15.79
C MET A 243 -7.67 18.61 14.31
N TYR A 244 -8.70 18.45 13.47
CA TYR A 244 -8.65 18.83 12.06
C TYR A 244 -8.66 20.36 11.86
N THR A 245 -9.31 21.09 12.77
CA THR A 245 -9.41 22.56 12.72
C THR A 245 -8.31 23.28 13.48
N GLU A 246 -7.69 22.63 14.45
CA GLU A 246 -6.60 23.21 15.23
C GLU A 246 -5.33 23.39 14.37
N PRO A 247 -4.55 24.47 14.60
CA PRO A 247 -3.26 24.62 13.95
C PRO A 247 -2.37 23.43 14.29
N ARG A 248 -1.75 22.84 13.27
CA ARG A 248 -0.92 21.63 13.46
C ARG A 248 0.29 21.90 14.32
N THR A 249 0.62 20.94 15.17
CA THR A 249 1.84 21.02 15.95
C THR A 249 3.07 20.71 15.10
N PHE A 250 4.12 21.51 15.27
CA PHE A 250 5.41 21.27 14.64
C PHE A 250 6.24 20.33 15.53
N SER A 251 6.81 19.25 14.96
CA SER A 251 7.77 18.44 15.70
C SER A 251 9.08 19.22 15.83
N ILE A 252 9.41 19.65 17.04
CA ILE A 252 10.67 20.37 17.33
C ILE A 252 11.88 19.45 17.03
N LYS A 253 11.75 18.14 17.27
CA LYS A 253 12.85 17.19 17.14
C LYS A 253 13.26 16.95 15.69
N ASP A 254 12.29 16.87 14.79
CA ASP A 254 12.54 16.47 13.40
C ASP A 254 12.48 17.64 12.41
N GLN A 255 12.19 18.85 12.89
CA GLN A 255 11.92 20.05 12.07
C GLN A 255 10.91 19.77 10.94
N LYS A 256 10.00 18.83 11.18
CA LYS A 256 9.03 18.34 10.20
C LYS A 256 7.62 18.55 10.72
N GLU A 257 6.75 19.04 9.86
CA GLU A 257 5.32 19.11 10.12
C GLU A 257 4.78 17.68 10.28
N LEU A 258 4.12 17.42 11.41
CA LEU A 258 3.47 16.14 11.65
C LEU A 258 2.32 15.98 10.65
N THR A 259 2.14 14.75 10.16
CA THR A 259 0.91 14.42 9.45
C THR A 259 -0.26 14.47 10.42
N TYR A 260 -1.46 14.75 9.91
CA TYR A 260 -2.68 14.82 10.73
C TYR A 260 -2.85 13.64 11.70
N TRP A 261 -2.59 12.40 11.27
CA TRP A 261 -2.77 11.22 12.13
C TRP A 261 -1.67 11.05 13.18
N GLU A 262 -0.45 11.55 12.91
CA GLU A 262 0.63 11.60 13.90
C GLU A 262 0.30 12.62 15.01
N ASP A 263 -0.26 13.77 14.62
CA ASP A 263 -0.70 14.81 15.56
C ASP A 263 -1.85 14.31 16.45
N VAL A 264 -2.85 13.65 15.86
CA VAL A 264 -3.94 12.98 16.59
C VAL A 264 -3.41 11.95 17.58
N ASP A 265 -2.47 11.09 17.19
CA ASP A 265 -1.94 10.06 18.09
C ASP A 265 -1.09 10.66 19.22
N LEU A 266 -0.34 11.73 18.93
CA LEU A 266 0.45 12.46 19.91
C LEU A 266 -0.44 13.12 20.96
N ASP A 267 -1.45 13.86 20.53
CA ASP A 267 -2.38 14.53 21.43
C ASP A 267 -3.22 13.52 22.24
N LEU A 268 -3.64 12.42 21.60
CA LEU A 268 -4.35 11.37 22.30
C LEU A 268 -3.51 10.71 23.40
N SER A 269 -2.22 10.48 23.13
CA SER A 269 -1.28 9.98 24.13
C SER A 269 -1.12 10.96 25.31
N ARG A 270 -1.05 12.26 25.02
CA ARG A 270 -1.03 13.32 26.05
C ARG A 270 -2.30 13.32 26.87
N ALA A 271 -3.48 13.26 26.23
CA ALA A 271 -4.77 13.21 26.92
C ALA A 271 -4.85 12.01 27.87
N ARG A 272 -4.42 10.81 27.45
CA ARG A 272 -4.39 9.64 28.34
C ARG A 272 -3.45 9.78 29.51
N THR A 273 -2.30 10.42 29.30
CA THR A 273 -1.32 10.67 30.36
C THR A 273 -1.84 11.70 31.36
N ALA A 274 -2.50 12.76 30.88
CA ALA A 274 -3.06 13.82 31.70
C ALA A 274 -4.33 13.38 32.46
N TYR A 275 -5.12 12.48 31.86
CA TYR A 275 -6.37 11.96 32.41
C TYR A 275 -6.23 10.46 32.71
N ASP A 276 -5.43 10.15 33.73
CA ASP A 276 -5.04 8.82 34.23
C ASP A 276 -6.16 7.78 34.43
N THR A 277 -7.38 8.23 34.68
CA THR A 277 -8.54 7.36 34.94
C THR A 277 -9.55 7.40 33.80
N PRO A 278 -10.22 6.27 33.47
CA PRO A 278 -11.23 6.23 32.41
C PRO A 278 -12.35 7.26 32.58
N LYS A 279 -12.73 7.57 33.83
CA LYS A 279 -13.75 8.58 34.15
C LYS A 279 -13.28 10.00 33.79
N LYS A 280 -12.04 10.37 34.13
CA LYS A 280 -11.48 11.69 33.79
C LYS A 280 -11.32 11.83 32.27
N LEU A 281 -10.85 10.78 31.60
CA LEU A 281 -10.70 10.77 30.15
C LEU A 281 -12.05 10.89 29.44
N SER A 282 -13.06 10.15 29.90
CA SER A 282 -14.44 10.27 29.40
C SER A 282 -15.00 11.68 29.60
N LYS A 283 -14.75 12.31 30.75
CA LYS A 283 -15.13 13.71 31.01
C LYS A 283 -14.44 14.69 30.05
N TYR A 284 -13.16 14.47 29.74
CA TYR A 284 -12.42 15.27 28.75
C TYR A 284 -13.08 15.18 27.36
N PHE A 285 -13.36 13.98 26.86
CA PHE A 285 -14.05 13.80 25.59
C PHE A 285 -15.48 14.37 25.59
N ALA A 286 -16.20 14.29 26.72
CA ALA A 286 -17.52 14.89 26.85
C ALA A 286 -17.49 16.43 26.73
N ILE A 287 -16.44 17.08 27.26
CA ILE A 287 -16.24 18.53 27.09
C ILE A 287 -16.02 18.88 25.62
N ILE A 288 -15.22 18.10 24.91
CA ILE A 288 -14.98 18.29 23.47
C ILE A 288 -16.28 18.11 22.69
N LEU A 289 -17.03 17.04 22.94
CA LEU A 289 -18.32 16.80 22.30
C LEU A 289 -19.32 17.94 22.54
N LYS A 290 -19.35 18.49 23.76
CA LYS A 290 -20.20 19.64 24.08
C LYS A 290 -19.81 20.88 23.29
N ARG A 291 -18.51 21.15 23.14
CA ARG A 291 -18.01 22.27 22.32
C ARG A 291 -18.36 22.08 20.85
N ASP A 292 -18.15 20.87 20.35
CA ASP A 292 -18.45 20.49 18.98
C ASP A 292 -19.95 20.70 18.64
N ARG A 293 -20.87 20.24 19.49
CA ARG A 293 -22.32 20.51 19.35
C ARG A 293 -22.66 22.00 19.37
N ALA A 294 -21.96 22.79 20.19
CA ALA A 294 -22.18 24.24 20.23
C ALA A 294 -21.76 24.94 18.93
N LEU A 295 -20.72 24.44 18.25
CA LEU A 295 -20.16 25.01 17.03
C LEU A 295 -20.91 24.56 15.76
N TYR A 296 -21.20 23.27 15.66
CA TYR A 296 -21.64 22.63 14.41
C TYR A 296 -23.12 22.19 14.42
N GLY A 297 -23.86 22.54 15.47
CA GLY A 297 -25.28 22.24 15.59
C GLY A 297 -25.59 21.25 16.71
N ASP A 298 -26.70 21.51 17.40
CA ASP A 298 -27.14 20.68 18.50
C ASP A 298 -27.91 19.44 18.02
N THR A 299 -27.78 18.33 18.74
CA THR A 299 -28.45 17.06 18.39
C THR A 299 -28.83 16.30 19.64
N ASN A 300 -29.98 15.65 19.61
CA ASN A 300 -30.44 14.82 20.72
C ASN A 300 -29.63 13.51 20.78
N LEU A 301 -28.80 13.37 21.82
CA LEU A 301 -27.99 12.17 22.06
C LEU A 301 -28.72 11.10 22.90
N ASP A 302 -29.87 11.45 23.51
CA ASP A 302 -30.59 10.58 24.45
C ASP A 302 -31.20 9.34 23.76
N ASN A 303 -31.39 9.43 22.44
CA ASN A 303 -31.91 8.34 21.61
C ASN A 303 -30.82 7.35 21.14
N LEU A 304 -29.54 7.63 21.42
CA LEU A 304 -28.45 6.75 20.98
C LEU A 304 -28.33 5.53 21.90
N PRO A 305 -28.01 4.34 21.37
CA PRO A 305 -27.82 3.15 22.19
C PRO A 305 -26.72 3.36 23.23
N THR A 306 -27.02 2.99 24.47
CA THR A 306 -26.00 2.89 25.52
C THR A 306 -25.14 1.64 25.26
N GLU A 307 -23.82 1.75 25.40
CA GLU A 307 -22.84 0.70 25.05
C GLU A 307 -23.14 -0.68 25.68
N SER A 308 -23.84 -0.70 26.82
CA SER A 308 -24.27 -1.92 27.51
C SER A 308 -25.14 -2.85 26.64
N SER A 309 -25.81 -2.33 25.61
CA SER A 309 -26.64 -3.15 24.70
C SER A 309 -25.85 -3.76 23.53
N SER A 310 -24.69 -3.19 23.17
CA SER A 310 -23.94 -3.60 21.97
C SER A 310 -22.92 -4.73 22.21
N ALA A 311 -22.57 -5.03 23.47
CA ALA A 311 -21.53 -6.01 23.80
C ALA A 311 -21.89 -7.45 23.39
N ALA A 312 -23.18 -7.75 23.16
CA ALA A 312 -23.65 -9.10 22.84
C ALA A 312 -23.39 -9.56 21.38
N ALA A 313 -22.98 -8.67 20.46
CA ALA A 313 -22.94 -8.99 19.03
C ALA A 313 -21.54 -9.26 18.43
N GLY A 314 -20.52 -9.52 19.25
CA GLY A 314 -19.17 -9.88 18.80
C GLY A 314 -18.14 -8.75 18.94
N ALA A 315 -18.21 -8.00 20.05
CA ALA A 315 -17.16 -7.07 20.40
C ALA A 315 -15.81 -7.82 20.49
N PRO A 316 -14.72 -7.26 19.92
CA PRO A 316 -13.39 -7.79 20.18
C PRO A 316 -13.18 -7.84 21.71
N PRO A 317 -12.50 -8.88 22.23
CA PRO A 317 -12.24 -8.98 23.66
C PRO A 317 -11.60 -7.67 24.13
N ALA A 318 -12.16 -7.06 25.17
CA ALA A 318 -11.64 -5.82 25.73
C ALA A 318 -10.12 -5.96 25.89
N MET A 319 -9.37 -5.12 25.16
CA MET A 319 -7.91 -5.15 25.24
C MET A 319 -7.54 -4.97 26.71
N PRO A 320 -6.70 -5.86 27.29
CA PRO A 320 -6.22 -5.64 28.64
C PRO A 320 -5.58 -4.25 28.70
N PRO A 321 -5.80 -3.48 29.78
CA PRO A 321 -5.19 -2.17 29.93
C PRO A 321 -3.68 -2.33 29.73
N GLN A 322 -3.15 -1.72 28.65
CA GLN A 322 -1.73 -1.75 28.36
C GLN A 322 -1.02 -1.14 29.56
N THR A 323 -0.45 -1.99 30.39
CA THR A 323 0.41 -1.56 31.49
C THR A 323 1.57 -0.83 30.83
N PRO A 324 1.90 0.42 31.25
CA PRO A 324 3.03 1.13 30.66
C PRO A 324 4.25 0.23 30.77
N THR A 325 4.77 -0.21 29.62
CA THR A 325 5.98 -1.03 29.54
C THR A 325 7.07 -0.23 30.24
N ALA A 326 7.49 -0.69 31.42
CA ALA A 326 8.60 -0.12 32.15
C ALA A 326 9.79 -0.05 31.20
N ALA A 327 10.39 1.12 31.07
CA ALA A 327 11.59 1.32 30.26
C ALA A 327 12.61 0.22 30.59
N PRO A 328 13.29 -0.36 29.59
CA PRO A 328 14.27 -1.41 29.83
C PRO A 328 15.32 -0.87 30.80
N GLN A 329 15.33 -1.43 32.01
CA GLN A 329 16.38 -1.18 32.99
C GLN A 329 17.68 -1.62 32.32
N THR A 330 18.52 -0.65 32.00
CA THR A 330 19.86 -0.90 31.48
C THR A 330 20.60 -1.74 32.53
N PRO A 331 21.08 -2.95 32.19
CA PRO A 331 21.84 -3.74 33.14
C PRO A 331 23.08 -2.94 33.55
N ALA A 332 23.25 -2.78 34.86
CA ALA A 332 24.38 -2.10 35.46
C ALA A 332 25.69 -2.67 34.91
N ALA A 333 26.50 -1.81 34.30
CA ALA A 333 27.82 -2.16 33.79
C ALA A 333 28.71 -2.59 34.97
N THR A 334 29.01 -3.89 35.03
CA THR A 334 30.05 -4.44 35.90
C THR A 334 31.40 -3.85 35.48
N ARG A 335 31.99 -3.02 36.36
CA ARG A 335 33.34 -2.48 36.21
C ARG A 335 34.37 -3.61 36.13
N PRO A 336 35.28 -3.63 35.13
CA PRO A 336 36.44 -4.51 35.17
C PRO A 336 37.50 -3.96 36.14
N ALA A 337 38.14 -4.90 36.84
CA ALA A 337 39.18 -4.65 37.83
C ALA A 337 40.42 -3.98 37.20
N THR A 338 40.96 -2.99 37.90
CA THR A 338 42.20 -2.29 37.58
C THR A 338 43.39 -3.20 37.91
N THR A 339 44.05 -3.74 36.89
CA THR A 339 45.34 -4.43 37.03
C THR A 339 46.47 -3.41 36.92
N THR A 340 47.21 -3.24 38.01
CA THR A 340 48.43 -2.43 38.11
C THR A 340 49.58 -3.10 37.34
N PRO A 341 50.30 -2.41 36.45
CA PRO A 341 51.52 -2.96 35.87
C PRO A 341 52.74 -2.67 36.77
N SER A 342 53.47 -3.74 37.09
CA SER A 342 54.80 -3.70 37.70
C SER A 342 55.82 -3.05 36.77
N ALA A 343 56.62 -2.15 37.32
CA ALA A 343 57.79 -1.58 36.67
C ALA A 343 58.97 -2.55 36.80
N ASP A 344 59.60 -2.87 35.68
CA ASP A 344 60.91 -3.52 35.62
C ASP A 344 61.66 -3.03 34.38
N SER A 345 63.00 -3.10 34.43
CA SER A 345 64.04 -2.62 33.52
C SER A 345 64.35 -1.11 33.59
N GLY A 346 65.55 -0.64 33.97
CA GLY A 346 66.87 -1.25 33.93
C GLY A 346 67.61 -0.75 32.68
N SER A 347 68.40 0.31 32.79
CA SER A 347 69.31 0.78 31.74
C SER A 347 70.58 1.34 32.35
N GLU A 348 71.68 0.64 32.08
CA GLU A 348 73.05 0.92 32.46
C GLU A 348 73.83 1.35 31.21
N ALA A 349 74.59 2.44 31.36
CA ALA A 349 75.86 2.85 30.73
C ALA A 349 76.15 2.65 29.22
N SER A 350 76.32 3.81 28.54
CA SER A 350 77.54 4.34 27.86
C SER A 350 78.58 3.38 27.24
N PRO A 351 79.27 3.80 26.15
CA PRO A 351 80.26 4.90 26.19
C PRO A 351 79.80 6.24 25.61
#